data_AF-A0A3D2EP54-F1
#
_entry.id   AF-A0A3D2EP54-F1
#
_cell.length_a   1.000
_cell.length_b   1.000
_cell.length_c   1.000
_cell.angle_alpha   90.00
_cell.angle_beta   90.00
_cell.angle_gamma   90.00
#
_symmetry.space_group_name_H-M   'P 1'
#
loop_
_entity.id
_entity.type
_entity.pdbx_description
1 polymer ?
#
loop_
_entity_poly.entity_id
_entity_poly.type
_entity_poly.pdbx_seq_one_letter_code
_entity_poly.pdbx_strand_id
1 'polypeptide(L)' 'NTPAEDLQTAVFTVGKAAGYENLREWFQALYQVLLGQDQGPRFGSFIALYGVAETRALLQQGIRGELAAPTAT' A
#
# COMPACT_ATOMS: atom_id res chain seq x y z
N ASN A 1 13.01 15.99 -6.39
CA ASN A 1 12.08 14.90 -6.03
C ASN A 1 11.02 15.43 -5.11
N THR A 2 9.79 15.01 -5.35
CA THR A 2 8.67 15.28 -4.46
C THR A 2 8.55 14.18 -3.39
N PRO A 3 7.94 14.46 -2.22
CA PRO A 3 7.72 13.43 -1.20
C PRO A 3 7.04 12.16 -1.74
N ALA A 4 6.09 12.31 -2.68
CA ALA A 4 5.37 11.18 -3.28
C ALA A 4 6.27 10.26 -4.13
N GLU A 5 7.29 10.81 -4.80
CA GLU A 5 8.23 10.01 -5.62
C GLU A 5 9.19 9.20 -4.74
N ASP A 6 9.71 9.82 -3.69
CA ASP A 6 10.61 9.15 -2.75
C ASP A 6 9.86 8.04 -1.99
N LEU A 7 8.62 8.31 -1.57
CA LEU A 7 7.73 7.30 -0.96
C LEU A 7 7.40 6.17 -1.93
N GLN A 8 7.08 6.47 -3.19
CA GLN A 8 6.86 5.42 -4.19
C GLN A 8 8.11 4.54 -4.36
N THR A 9 9.28 5.16 -4.42
CA THR A 9 10.55 4.46 -4.60
C THR A 9 10.86 3.54 -3.42
N ALA A 10 10.55 3.99 -2.19
CA ALA A 10 10.68 3.15 -1.00
C ALA A 10 9.77 1.91 -1.07
N VAL A 11 8.49 2.08 -1.40
CA VAL A 11 7.51 0.97 -1.49
C VAL A 11 7.88 -0.01 -2.61
N PHE A 12 8.38 0.51 -3.73
CA PHE A 12 8.89 -0.28 -4.85
C PHE A 12 10.12 -1.11 -4.44
N THR A 13 11.07 -0.50 -3.73
CA THR A 13 12.29 -1.17 -3.24
C THR A 13 11.94 -2.32 -2.30
N VAL A 14 10.96 -2.12 -1.42
CA VAL A 14 10.45 -3.18 -0.53
C VAL A 14 9.85 -4.34 -1.33
N GLY A 15 9.02 -4.05 -2.33
CA GLY A 15 8.43 -5.09 -3.19
C GLY A 15 9.50 -5.95 -3.89
N LYS A 16 10.55 -5.31 -4.40
CA LYS A 16 11.70 -6.02 -4.99
C LYS A 16 12.44 -6.88 -3.98
N ALA A 17 12.73 -6.34 -2.80
CA ALA A 17 13.42 -7.08 -1.74
C ALA A 17 12.61 -8.27 -1.23
N ALA A 18 11.28 -8.20 -1.31
CA ALA A 18 10.37 -9.28 -0.99
C ALA A 18 10.26 -10.36 -2.09
N GLY A 19 10.96 -10.21 -3.22
CA GLY A 19 11.03 -11.23 -4.27
C GLY A 19 9.87 -11.19 -5.29
N TYR A 20 9.05 -10.13 -5.30
CA TYR A 20 8.04 -9.96 -6.35
C TYR A 20 8.70 -9.69 -7.70
N GLU A 21 8.63 -10.65 -8.62
CA GLU A 21 9.08 -10.48 -10.01
C GLU A 21 8.16 -9.52 -10.78
N ASN A 22 6.85 -9.65 -10.56
CA ASN A 22 5.84 -8.75 -11.09
C ASN A 22 5.38 -7.75 -10.02
N LEU A 23 5.93 -6.54 -10.05
CA LEU A 23 5.56 -5.52 -9.06
C LEU A 23 4.11 -5.05 -9.15
N ARG A 24 3.38 -5.36 -10.24
CA ARG A 24 1.93 -5.11 -10.28
C ARG A 24 1.22 -5.94 -9.20
N GLU A 25 1.61 -7.20 -9.02
CA GLU A 25 1.04 -8.09 -8.00
C GLU A 25 1.36 -7.60 -6.59
N TRP A 26 2.56 -7.04 -6.40
CA TRP A 26 2.92 -6.40 -5.13
C TRP A 26 1.96 -5.25 -4.77
N PHE A 27 1.73 -4.31 -5.70
CA PHE A 27 0.81 -3.20 -5.45
C PHE A 27 -0.64 -3.67 -5.33
N GLN A 28 -1.07 -4.65 -6.12
CA GLN A 28 -2.39 -5.25 -5.99
C GLN A 28 -2.59 -5.85 -4.59
N ALA A 29 -1.61 -6.60 -4.07
CA ALA A 29 -1.66 -7.14 -2.72
C ALA A 29 -1.79 -6.03 -1.66
N LEU A 30 -1.05 -4.92 -1.81
CA LEU A 30 -1.20 -3.76 -0.93
C LEU A 30 -2.63 -3.19 -0.95
N TYR A 31 -3.25 -3.03 -2.12
CA TYR A 31 -4.62 -2.51 -2.20
C TYR A 31 -5.65 -3.49 -1.66
N GLN A 32 -5.50 -4.79 -1.96
CA GLN A 32 -6.43 -5.81 -1.50
C GLN A 32 -6.39 -5.94 0.02
N VAL A 33 -5.19 -5.97 0.60
CA VAL A 33 -5.01 -6.06 2.06
C VAL A 33 -5.47 -4.78 2.74
N LEU A 34 -5.03 -3.61 2.28
CA LEU A 34 -5.23 -2.37 3.03
C LEU A 34 -6.57 -1.68 2.77
N LEU A 35 -7.12 -1.84 1.58
CA LEU A 35 -8.29 -1.07 1.12
C LEU A 35 -9.44 -1.98 0.63
N GLY A 36 -9.23 -3.29 0.52
CA GLY A 36 -10.22 -4.23 -0.03
C GLY A 36 -10.50 -4.00 -1.52
N GLN A 37 -9.54 -3.46 -2.27
CA GLN A 37 -9.67 -3.12 -3.70
C GLN A 37 -8.60 -3.81 -4.54
N ASP A 38 -8.91 -4.19 -5.78
CA ASP A 38 -7.92 -4.82 -6.68
C ASP A 38 -6.87 -3.84 -7.22
N GLN A 39 -7.19 -2.55 -7.23
CA GLN A 39 -6.32 -1.50 -7.77
C GLN A 39 -6.59 -0.17 -7.07
N GLY A 40 -5.63 0.75 -7.15
CA GLY A 40 -5.73 2.07 -6.54
C GLY A 40 -4.79 3.10 -7.18
N PRO A 41 -4.83 4.36 -6.72
CA PRO A 41 -3.94 5.42 -7.18
C PRO A 41 -2.49 5.10 -6.78
N ARG A 42 -1.49 5.65 -7.48
CA ARG A 42 -0.07 5.46 -7.16
C ARG A 42 0.19 5.53 -5.65
N PHE A 43 0.72 4.44 -5.07
CA PHE A 43 0.81 4.27 -3.62
C PHE A 43 1.61 5.38 -2.92
N GLY A 44 2.71 5.87 -3.51
CA GLY A 44 3.47 7.00 -2.97
C GLY A 44 2.66 8.31 -2.90
N SER A 45 1.79 8.56 -3.89
CA SER A 45 0.86 9.70 -3.86
C SER A 45 -0.23 9.52 -2.81
N PHE A 46 -0.73 8.29 -2.64
CA PHE A 46 -1.65 7.96 -1.54
C PHE A 46 -1.01 8.27 -0.19
N ILE A 47 0.22 7.80 0.08
CA ILE A 47 0.93 8.07 1.35
C ILE A 47 1.14 9.58 1.54
N ALA A 48 1.53 10.31 0.49
CA ALA A 48 1.79 11.74 0.59
C ALA A 48 0.53 12.55 0.95
N LEU A 49 -0.67 12.10 0.54
CA LEU A 49 -1.94 12.76 0.83
C LEU A 49 -2.57 12.26 2.13
N TYR A 50 -2.51 10.96 2.39
CA TYR A 50 -3.11 10.31 3.56
C TYR A 50 -2.28 10.52 4.83
N GLY A 51 -0.96 10.63 4.67
CA GLY A 51 -0.01 10.82 5.75
C GLY A 51 0.79 9.55 6.07
N VAL A 52 2.05 9.75 6.43
CA VAL A 52 2.99 8.64 6.72
C VAL A 52 2.61 7.93 8.02
N ALA A 53 2.20 8.67 9.06
CA ALA A 53 1.85 8.09 10.36
C ALA A 53 0.57 7.24 10.25
N GLU A 54 -0.40 7.76 9.51
CA GLU A 54 -1.69 7.16 9.18
C GLU A 54 -1.49 5.91 8.33
N THR A 55 -0.64 5.97 7.30
CA THR A 55 -0.28 4.79 6.51
C THR A 55 0.39 3.71 7.38
N ARG A 56 1.29 4.08 8.29
CA ARG A 56 1.91 3.12 9.22
C ARG A 56 0.86 2.47 10.12
N ALA A 57 -0.10 3.24 10.63
CA ALA A 57 -1.20 2.69 11.43
C ALA A 57 -2.07 1.73 10.60
N LEU A 58 -2.41 2.09 9.35
CA LEU A 58 -3.17 1.23 8.42
C LEU A 58 -2.43 -0.09 8.13
N LEU A 59 -1.12 -0.02 7.87
CA LEU A 59 -0.27 -1.21 7.69
C LEU A 59 -0.29 -2.12 8.93
N GLN A 60 -0.19 -1.54 10.14
CA GLN A 60 -0.24 -2.31 11.38
C GLN A 60 -1.60 -2.98 11.61
N GLN A 61 -2.71 -2.31 11.25
CA GLN A 61 -4.04 -2.93 11.27
C GLN A 61 -4.13 -4.08 10.26
N GLY A 62 -3.60 -3.89 9.04
CA GLY A 62 -3.55 -4.95 8.03
C GLY A 62 -2.74 -6.17 8.46
N ILE A 63 -1.56 -5.96 9.06
CA ILE A 63 -0.72 -7.05 9.62
C ILE A 63 -1.47 -7.83 10.71
N ARG A 64 -2.27 -7.14 11.53
CA ARG A 64 -3.07 -7.76 12.60
C ARG A 64 -4.39 -8.38 12.12
N GLY A 65 -4.75 -8.19 10.84
CA GLY A 65 -6.04 -8.65 10.31
C GLY A 65 -7.25 -7.89 10.87
N GLU A 66 -7.05 -6.64 11.30
CA GLU A 66 -8.09 -5.82 11.95
C GLU A 66 -8.89 -4.95 10.97
N LEU A 67 -8.53 -4.98 9.69
CA LEU A 67 -9.24 -4.21 8.67
C LEU A 67 -10.62 -4.84 8.43
N ALA A 68 -11.65 -4.00 8.48
CA ALA A 68 -13.01 -4.45 8.20
C ALA A 68 -13.07 -5.06 6.79
N ALA A 69 -13.67 -6.24 6.67
CA ALA A 69 -13.92 -6.84 5.37
C ALA A 69 -14.76 -5.88 4.50
N PRO A 70 -14.52 -5.78 3.19
CA PRO A 70 -15.38 -5.00 2.32
C PRO A 70 -16.81 -5.54 2.44
N THR A 71 -17.74 -4.67 2.85
CA THR A 71 -19.17 -4.96 2.83
C THR A 71 -19.59 -5.12 1.38
N ALA A 72 -19.51 -6.33 0.85
CA ALA A 72 -20.19 -6.68 -0.39
C ALA A 72 -21.70 -6.47 -0.14
N THR A 73 -22.29 -5.53 -0.86
CA THR A 73 -23.74 -5.25 -0.87
C THR A 73 -24.38 -6.04 -2.00
#